data_AF-A0A0M8ZR19-F1
#
_entry.id   AF-A0A0M8ZR19-F1
#
_cell.length_a   1.000
_cell.length_b   1.000
_cell.length_c   1.000
_cell.angle_alpha   90.00
_cell.angle_beta   90.00
_cell.angle_gamma   90.00
#
_symmetry.space_group_name_H-M   'P 1'
#
loop_
_entity.id
_entity.type
_entity.pdbx_description
1 polymer ?
#
loop_
_entity_poly.entity_id
_entity_poly.type
_entity_poly.pdbx_seq_one_letter_code
_entity_poly.pdbx_strand_id
1 'polypeptide(L)'
;MWWLFLLNYECYFETVLLKFVKTYKNNRITIGSSLRLAAYISSGGLHGEIRFEKASEISVKIRFSLQTTLQYPDQQWLWSVTQFPVDYTRINDRCSRQYVGESVIDLTELVGPIDMPGNETGSVEISGISLTGEMGLWGKGLIFQDTYSSRTICASITVLEKNVEKFAEARFLESVAGNVWFRWLGGTKYTEHHWKIYVTDIFDISKDKSNCNILQTVFDPDNAGNGKAIGDIDERLGKIKIAIDHNNRYKTVYKDSKLSLLPSTDLLGPHRQLYLVIFHPKHDDSILLCSKINHRKPIFAKTLINAHGIKGEVSLTQVTPFDPTWVNVSLTPINDLETRLRYATKIKSYNIHELPPDPMKISNNSTEICETTKKIYNPSSINITDVPPAGLGTQDQYAVGDLSGKLQGRKEGSYHYDILPGSAKLSGIYWDTYLPLSGMYSVIHRSLVLHKYNETDNKSIIPWICGTLNLYLPDNIGQIQMITAQVIYRYPIVGKIIFRQPKNDPQMDTTVIIENLVHADGNALNNSELHRWMIHDNPPGKDYYNWTGRCLSTGEPYNPYKVQ
;
A
#
# COMPACT_ATOMS: atom_id res chain seq x y z
N MET A 1 -3.53 49.13 -69.92
CA MET A 1 -4.82 49.20 -69.21
C MET A 1 -4.51 49.02 -67.73
N TRP A 2 -4.76 50.08 -66.94
CA TRP A 2 -4.70 50.17 -65.48
C TRP A 2 -3.34 50.41 -64.82
N TRP A 3 -3.16 51.67 -64.40
CA TRP A 3 -2.29 52.15 -63.34
C TRP A 3 -2.60 51.45 -62.01
N LEU A 4 -1.59 51.27 -61.14
CA LEU A 4 -1.82 51.41 -59.70
C LEU A 4 -0.54 51.81 -58.96
N PHE A 5 -0.76 52.79 -58.10
CA PHE A 5 0.20 53.60 -57.35
C PHE A 5 0.96 52.80 -56.29
N LEU A 6 2.22 53.20 -56.10
CA LEU A 6 2.93 53.10 -54.82
C LEU A 6 2.14 53.84 -53.74
N LEU A 7 1.68 53.11 -52.72
CA LEU A 7 1.29 53.67 -51.43
C LEU A 7 2.23 53.07 -50.37
N ASN A 8 3.14 53.92 -49.89
CA ASN A 8 3.81 53.74 -48.61
C ASN A 8 2.74 53.70 -47.52
N TYR A 9 2.61 52.55 -46.86
CA TYR A 9 2.04 52.48 -45.52
C TYR A 9 3.08 51.82 -44.62
N GLU A 10 3.70 52.64 -43.78
CA GLU A 10 4.33 52.17 -42.55
C GLU A 10 3.24 51.52 -41.69
N CYS A 11 3.20 50.19 -41.65
CA CYS A 11 2.46 49.48 -40.61
C CYS A 11 3.33 49.40 -39.35
N TYR A 12 3.15 50.36 -38.45
CA TYR A 12 3.46 50.16 -37.04
C TYR A 12 2.60 49.01 -36.51
N PHE A 13 3.15 47.79 -36.45
CA PHE A 13 2.60 46.73 -35.62
C PHE A 13 3.06 46.99 -34.19
N GLU A 14 2.22 47.64 -33.38
CA GLU A 14 2.32 47.54 -31.93
C GLU A 14 2.02 46.09 -31.53
N THR A 15 3.06 45.28 -31.36
CA THR A 15 2.95 44.01 -30.66
C THR A 15 2.64 44.28 -29.19
N VAL A 16 1.39 44.12 -28.80
CA VAL A 16 0.95 44.16 -27.40
C VAL A 16 1.31 42.84 -26.73
N LEU A 17 2.35 42.85 -25.92
CA LEU A 17 2.77 41.71 -25.10
C LEU A 17 1.86 41.59 -23.87
N LEU A 18 1.03 40.55 -23.84
CA LEU A 18 0.10 40.28 -22.75
C LEU A 18 0.71 39.26 -21.77
N LYS A 19 1.14 39.74 -20.59
CA LYS A 19 1.48 38.90 -19.43
C LYS A 19 0.45 39.14 -18.33
N PHE A 20 -0.39 38.14 -18.07
CA PHE A 20 -1.37 38.18 -16.98
C PHE A 20 -1.31 36.91 -16.14
N VAL A 21 -1.35 37.08 -14.82
CA VAL A 21 -1.53 35.99 -13.84
C VAL A 21 -2.88 36.23 -13.18
N LYS A 22 -3.80 35.27 -13.27
CA LYS A 22 -5.11 35.36 -12.62
C LYS A 22 -5.25 34.28 -11.56
N THR A 23 -5.46 34.70 -10.32
CA THR A 23 -5.69 33.82 -9.16
C THR A 23 -7.19 33.67 -8.93
N TYR A 24 -7.65 32.44 -8.71
CA TYR A 24 -9.06 32.15 -8.41
C TYR A 24 -9.20 31.52 -7.03
N LYS A 25 -10.14 32.04 -6.24
CA LYS A 25 -10.61 31.42 -4.98
C LYS A 25 -11.90 30.66 -5.27
N ASN A 26 -11.91 29.35 -5.09
CA ASN A 26 -13.13 28.56 -5.15
C ASN A 26 -13.80 28.57 -3.76
N ASN A 27 -14.95 29.23 -3.62
CA ASN A 27 -15.63 29.46 -2.32
C ASN A 27 -16.22 28.19 -1.67
N ARG A 28 -16.00 26.99 -2.23
CA ARG A 28 -16.49 25.70 -1.71
C ARG A 28 -15.40 24.77 -1.15
N ILE A 29 -14.19 25.27 -0.92
CA ILE A 29 -13.07 24.45 -0.42
C ILE A 29 -12.74 24.86 1.01
N THR A 30 -13.17 24.05 1.98
CA THR A 30 -12.58 24.02 3.32
C THR A 30 -11.16 23.46 3.20
N ILE A 31 -10.17 24.35 3.10
CA ILE A 31 -8.76 23.97 3.15
C ILE A 31 -8.48 23.54 4.59
N GLY A 32 -8.51 22.23 4.85
CA GLY A 32 -8.26 21.62 6.17
C GLY A 32 -6.78 21.60 6.58
N SER A 33 -5.87 22.21 5.82
CA SER A 33 -4.48 22.48 6.21
C SER A 33 -4.29 23.99 6.34
N SER A 34 -3.61 24.46 7.40
CA SER A 34 -3.25 25.87 7.49
C SER A 34 -2.30 26.21 6.34
N LEU A 35 -2.78 26.95 5.34
CA LEU A 35 -1.98 27.40 4.22
C LEU A 35 -0.71 28.10 4.73
N ARG A 36 0.46 27.62 4.32
CA ARG A 36 1.76 28.24 4.62
C ARG A 36 2.43 28.67 3.33
N LEU A 37 2.92 29.89 3.29
CA LEU A 37 3.67 30.43 2.18
C LEU A 37 5.15 30.56 2.54
N ALA A 38 6.03 30.47 1.55
CA ALA A 38 7.45 30.67 1.71
C ALA A 38 8.02 31.45 0.52
N ALA A 39 8.98 32.31 0.81
CA ALA A 39 9.83 32.97 -0.17
C ALA A 39 11.29 32.60 0.12
N TYR A 40 11.99 32.12 -0.90
CA TYR A 40 13.37 31.68 -0.80
C TYR A 40 14.28 32.72 -1.45
N ILE A 41 15.33 33.11 -0.73
CA ILE A 41 16.22 34.19 -1.11
C ILE A 41 17.63 33.61 -1.20
N SER A 42 18.32 33.91 -2.30
CA SER A 42 19.72 33.56 -2.50
C SER A 42 20.30 34.47 -3.57
N SER A 43 20.49 35.75 -3.22
CA SER A 43 21.01 36.77 -4.12
C SER A 43 21.56 37.95 -3.34
N GLY A 44 22.43 38.75 -3.96
CA GLY A 44 22.91 40.03 -3.41
C GLY A 44 23.62 39.92 -2.05
N GLY A 45 24.17 38.76 -1.72
CA GLY A 45 24.83 38.50 -0.44
C GLY A 45 23.90 38.12 0.70
N LEU A 46 22.61 37.93 0.45
CA LEU A 46 21.60 37.46 1.39
C LEU A 46 21.08 36.08 0.99
N HIS A 47 21.03 35.15 1.94
CA HIS A 47 20.54 33.79 1.73
C HIS A 47 19.60 33.36 2.85
N GLY A 48 18.51 32.68 2.51
CA GLY A 48 17.61 32.10 3.51
C GLY A 48 16.16 32.00 3.05
N GLU A 49 15.25 31.94 4.00
CA GLU A 49 13.81 31.83 3.75
C GLU A 49 12.98 32.75 4.64
N ILE A 50 11.86 33.20 4.09
CA ILE A 50 10.81 33.92 4.82
C ILE A 50 9.52 33.13 4.69
N ARG A 51 8.90 32.77 5.81
CA ARG A 51 7.68 32.00 5.91
C ARG A 51 6.53 32.87 6.40
N PHE A 52 5.35 32.66 5.81
CA PHE A 52 4.12 33.35 6.17
C PHE A 52 3.08 32.31 6.61
N GLU A 53 2.58 32.46 7.83
CA GLU A 53 1.61 31.56 8.45
C GLU A 53 0.38 32.36 8.90
N LYS A 54 -0.81 31.77 8.79
CA LYS A 54 -2.04 32.42 9.27
C LYS A 54 -2.03 32.42 10.80
N ALA A 55 -2.16 33.59 11.42
CA ALA A 55 -2.32 33.72 12.87
C ALA A 55 -3.78 33.93 13.27
N SER A 56 -4.52 34.77 12.54
CA SER A 56 -5.98 34.93 12.64
C SER A 56 -6.61 35.12 11.24
N GLU A 57 -7.92 35.36 11.14
CA GLU A 57 -8.57 35.71 9.86
C GLU A 57 -8.01 37.00 9.23
N ILE A 58 -7.44 37.89 10.04
CA ILE A 58 -6.95 39.22 9.62
C ILE A 58 -5.48 39.46 9.97
N SER A 59 -4.77 38.46 10.52
CA SER A 59 -3.35 38.57 10.87
C SER A 59 -2.50 37.44 10.29
N VAL A 60 -1.29 37.81 9.87
CA VAL A 60 -0.28 36.90 9.32
C VAL A 60 0.98 36.98 10.18
N LYS A 61 1.48 35.80 10.56
CA LYS A 61 2.77 35.65 11.22
C LYS A 61 3.86 35.45 10.18
N ILE A 62 4.84 36.34 10.17
CA ILE A 62 6.03 36.27 9.34
C ILE A 62 7.18 35.72 10.18
N ARG A 63 7.88 34.72 9.66
CA ARG A 63 9.10 34.16 10.24
C ARG A 63 10.20 34.23 9.21
N PHE A 64 11.33 34.83 9.54
CA PHE A 64 12.47 34.88 8.64
C PHE A 64 13.67 34.18 9.27
N SER A 65 14.43 33.47 8.44
CA SER A 65 15.70 32.85 8.77
C SER A 65 16.65 33.16 7.61
N LEU A 66 17.53 34.12 7.85
CA LEU A 66 18.39 34.75 6.86
C LEU A 66 19.84 34.71 7.34
N GLN A 67 20.76 34.63 6.39
CA GLN A 67 22.20 34.57 6.60
C GLN A 67 22.88 35.44 5.55
N THR A 68 23.91 36.18 5.95
CA THR A 68 24.73 36.97 5.04
C THR A 68 25.93 36.16 4.54
N THR A 69 26.38 36.46 3.33
CA THR A 69 27.61 35.89 2.79
C THR A 69 28.83 36.59 3.37
N LEU A 70 29.97 35.89 3.46
CA LEU A 70 31.25 36.46 3.93
C LEU A 70 31.70 37.72 3.17
N GLN A 71 31.28 37.88 1.91
CA GLN A 71 31.62 39.04 1.09
C GLN A 71 30.90 40.32 1.54
N TYR A 72 29.75 40.19 2.20
CA TYR A 72 28.89 41.30 2.59
C TYR A 72 28.29 41.04 3.98
N PRO A 73 29.07 41.17 5.05
CA PRO A 73 28.61 40.83 6.40
C PRO A 73 27.54 41.80 6.92
N ASP A 74 27.70 43.10 6.62
CA ASP A 74 26.82 44.18 7.08
C ASP A 74 25.88 44.62 5.95
N GLN A 75 24.57 44.55 6.18
CA GLN A 75 23.52 44.83 5.19
C GLN A 75 22.27 45.38 5.87
N GLN A 76 21.57 46.32 5.24
CA GLN A 76 20.25 46.77 5.69
C GLN A 76 19.29 46.76 4.51
N TRP A 77 18.21 45.99 4.63
CA TRP A 77 17.26 45.78 3.54
C TRP A 77 15.91 46.44 3.83
N LEU A 78 15.51 47.35 2.94
CA LEU A 78 14.13 47.81 2.80
C LEU A 78 13.37 46.80 1.93
N TRP A 79 12.15 46.44 2.31
CA TRP A 79 11.45 45.32 1.70
C TRP A 79 9.95 45.55 1.56
N SER A 80 9.42 45.13 0.41
CA SER A 80 8.01 45.30 0.06
C SER A 80 7.49 44.13 -0.76
N VAL A 81 6.17 43.93 -0.71
CA VAL A 81 5.44 42.98 -1.55
C VAL A 81 5.09 43.65 -2.86
N THR A 82 5.35 42.97 -3.96
CA THR A 82 5.16 43.47 -5.33
C THR A 82 3.99 42.79 -6.02
N GLN A 83 3.45 43.42 -7.08
CA GLN A 83 2.23 42.94 -7.73
C GLN A 83 2.38 41.57 -8.40
N PHE A 84 3.53 41.28 -9.01
CA PHE A 84 3.78 40.07 -9.77
C PHE A 84 4.88 39.21 -9.14
N PRO A 85 4.83 37.87 -9.30
CA PRO A 85 5.92 37.00 -8.86
C PRO A 85 7.15 37.16 -9.77
N VAL A 86 8.33 36.81 -9.25
CA VAL A 86 9.59 36.85 -9.99
C VAL A 86 9.60 35.81 -11.11
N ASP A 87 9.97 36.25 -12.31
CA ASP A 87 10.21 35.40 -13.48
C ASP A 87 11.64 34.85 -13.44
N TYR A 88 11.81 33.66 -12.86
CA TYR A 88 13.12 33.02 -12.72
C TYR A 88 13.73 32.50 -14.03
N THR A 89 12.99 32.55 -15.15
CA THR A 89 13.58 32.26 -16.47
C THR A 89 14.56 33.36 -16.90
N ARG A 90 14.42 34.56 -16.32
CA ARG A 90 15.31 35.70 -16.56
C ARG A 90 16.44 35.70 -15.56
N ILE A 91 17.67 35.72 -16.07
CA ILE A 91 18.87 35.72 -15.23
C ILE A 91 19.21 37.14 -14.75
N ASN A 92 19.19 38.12 -15.66
CA ASN A 92 19.54 39.52 -15.40
C ASN A 92 18.28 40.40 -15.27
N ASP A 93 18.38 41.46 -14.46
CA ASP A 93 17.34 42.50 -14.24
C ASP A 93 15.95 41.99 -13.86
N ARG A 94 15.85 40.76 -13.34
CA ARG A 94 14.59 40.11 -12.97
C ARG A 94 13.82 40.83 -11.86
N CYS A 95 14.51 41.64 -11.07
CA CYS A 95 13.94 42.42 -9.97
C CYS A 95 13.53 43.84 -10.37
N SER A 96 13.66 44.21 -11.65
CA SER A 96 13.27 45.53 -12.11
C SER A 96 11.75 45.72 -12.07
N ARG A 97 11.33 46.96 -11.84
CA ARG A 97 9.92 47.36 -11.72
C ARG A 97 9.08 47.01 -12.94
N GLN A 98 9.69 46.91 -14.13
CA GLN A 98 9.03 46.48 -15.36
C GLN A 98 8.46 45.05 -15.27
N TYR A 99 9.10 44.16 -14.52
CA TYR A 99 8.71 42.74 -14.47
C TYR A 99 7.97 42.36 -13.19
N VAL A 100 8.40 42.89 -12.05
CA VAL A 100 7.80 42.56 -10.74
C VAL A 100 6.61 43.48 -10.41
N GLY A 101 6.48 44.61 -11.14
CA GLY A 101 5.41 45.59 -10.96
C GLY A 101 5.65 46.54 -9.79
N GLU A 102 4.57 47.19 -9.37
CA GLU A 102 4.57 48.15 -8.27
C GLU A 102 4.64 47.47 -6.89
N SER A 103 5.18 48.19 -5.90
CA SER A 103 5.09 47.83 -4.49
C SER A 103 3.65 48.02 -4.01
N VAL A 104 3.00 46.94 -3.56
CA VAL A 104 1.61 46.92 -3.10
C VAL A 104 1.51 47.01 -1.58
N ILE A 105 2.47 46.42 -0.86
CA ILE A 105 2.53 46.45 0.61
C ILE A 105 3.98 46.76 1.01
N ASP A 106 4.21 47.85 1.72
CA ASP A 106 5.52 48.16 2.28
C ASP A 106 5.66 47.45 3.64
N LEU A 107 6.51 46.42 3.68
CA LEU A 107 6.75 45.66 4.92
C LEU A 107 7.75 46.39 5.83
N THR A 108 8.56 47.29 5.27
CA THR A 108 9.49 48.13 6.04
C THR A 108 8.72 49.07 6.96
N GLU A 109 7.63 49.67 6.48
CA GLU A 109 6.80 50.56 7.29
C GLU A 109 6.07 49.80 8.41
N LEU A 110 5.68 48.55 8.15
CA LEU A 110 4.91 47.74 9.09
C LEU A 110 5.77 47.01 10.14
N VAL A 111 6.98 46.59 9.76
CA VAL A 111 7.82 45.66 10.56
C VAL A 111 9.19 46.26 10.89
N GLY A 112 9.59 47.31 10.18
CA GLY A 112 10.95 47.85 10.18
C GLY A 112 11.85 47.23 9.10
N PRO A 113 13.03 47.85 8.86
CA PRO A 113 14.05 47.31 7.98
C PRO A 113 14.70 46.05 8.56
N ILE A 114 15.29 45.24 7.69
CA ILE A 114 16.05 44.04 8.10
C ILE A 114 17.53 44.41 8.19
N ASP A 115 18.03 44.54 9.41
CA ASP A 115 19.42 44.86 9.72
C ASP A 115 20.26 43.59 9.98
N MET A 116 21.43 43.52 9.35
CA MET A 116 22.43 42.46 9.54
C MET A 116 23.78 43.10 9.89
N PRO A 117 24.48 42.64 10.95
CA PRO A 117 24.07 41.60 11.91
C PRO A 117 22.97 42.07 12.89
N GLY A 118 22.12 41.15 13.37
CA GLY A 118 21.10 41.40 14.40
C GLY A 118 19.74 40.73 14.15
N ASN A 119 19.22 40.78 12.92
CA ASN A 119 17.93 40.21 12.54
C ASN A 119 18.08 38.92 11.69
N GLU A 120 19.00 38.01 12.05
CA GLU A 120 19.21 36.75 11.32
C GLU A 120 17.99 35.82 11.42
N THR A 121 17.38 35.76 12.60
CA THR A 121 16.15 34.98 12.84
C THR A 121 15.16 35.78 13.66
N GLY A 122 13.92 35.88 13.18
CA GLY A 122 12.88 36.61 13.89
C GLY A 122 11.48 36.14 13.53
N SER A 123 10.51 36.51 14.36
CA SER A 123 9.09 36.29 14.08
C SER A 123 8.25 37.49 14.49
N VAL A 124 7.43 37.98 13.56
CA VAL A 124 6.55 39.14 13.77
C VAL A 124 5.15 38.79 13.30
N GLU A 125 4.13 39.30 14.01
CA GLU A 125 2.73 39.17 13.62
C GLU A 125 2.19 40.52 13.16
N ILE A 126 1.53 40.53 12.00
CA ILE A 126 1.02 41.75 11.35
C ILE A 126 -0.48 41.60 11.11
N SER A 127 -1.23 42.63 11.47
CA SER A 127 -2.68 42.75 11.24
C SER A 127 -2.97 43.52 9.95
N GLY A 128 -4.09 43.21 9.28
CA GLY A 128 -4.52 43.90 8.05
C GLY A 128 -4.03 43.26 6.76
N ILE A 129 -3.33 42.12 6.84
CA ILE A 129 -2.84 41.35 5.70
C ILE A 129 -3.47 39.96 5.72
N SER A 130 -3.76 39.41 4.54
CA SER A 130 -4.25 38.04 4.38
C SER A 130 -3.29 37.21 3.51
N LEU A 131 -3.27 35.89 3.71
CA LEU A 131 -2.49 35.01 2.84
C LEU A 131 -3.10 34.89 1.43
N THR A 132 -4.43 35.01 1.31
CA THR A 132 -5.20 34.83 0.07
C THR A 132 -6.25 35.91 -0.09
N GLY A 133 -6.54 36.32 -1.32
CA GLY A 133 -7.49 37.39 -1.64
C GLY A 133 -6.89 38.34 -2.67
N GLU A 134 -7.63 39.36 -3.10
CA GLU A 134 -7.12 40.34 -4.08
C GLU A 134 -5.87 41.09 -3.55
N MET A 135 -5.88 41.40 -2.25
CA MET A 135 -4.77 42.00 -1.51
C MET A 135 -3.87 40.96 -0.79
N GLY A 136 -4.03 39.66 -1.11
CA GLY A 136 -3.34 38.58 -0.41
C GLY A 136 -1.89 38.39 -0.85
N LEU A 137 -1.05 37.79 0.01
CA LEU A 137 0.38 37.56 -0.28
C LEU A 137 0.63 36.46 -1.33
N TRP A 138 -0.28 35.48 -1.46
CA TRP A 138 -0.09 34.36 -2.38
C TRP A 138 -0.04 34.81 -3.84
N GLY A 139 1.00 34.35 -4.56
CA GLY A 139 1.19 34.64 -5.97
C GLY A 139 1.88 35.97 -6.27
N LYS A 140 2.26 36.73 -5.23
CA LYS A 140 3.00 38.00 -5.33
C LYS A 140 4.51 37.80 -5.19
N GLY A 141 5.28 38.84 -5.50
CA GLY A 141 6.73 38.89 -5.29
C GLY A 141 7.11 39.62 -4.00
N LEU A 142 8.35 39.47 -3.58
CA LEU A 142 9.05 40.31 -2.60
C LEU A 142 10.21 40.98 -3.30
N ILE A 143 10.42 42.26 -3.01
CA ILE A 143 11.59 43.01 -3.44
C ILE A 143 12.31 43.55 -2.20
N PHE A 144 13.63 43.53 -2.24
CA PHE A 144 14.50 44.07 -1.21
C PHE A 144 15.51 45.03 -1.84
N GLN A 145 15.69 46.19 -1.23
CA GLN A 145 16.63 47.22 -1.63
C GLN A 145 17.61 47.46 -0.49
N ASP A 146 18.90 47.32 -0.79
CA ASP A 146 19.96 47.58 0.18
C ASP A 146 20.10 49.09 0.37
N THR A 147 20.27 49.55 1.61
CA THR A 147 20.52 50.98 1.89
C THR A 147 22.01 51.31 1.85
N TYR A 148 22.88 50.32 2.09
CA TYR A 148 24.34 50.51 2.03
C TYR A 148 24.91 50.39 0.63
N SER A 149 24.15 49.83 -0.33
CA SER A 149 24.57 49.70 -1.72
C SER A 149 23.40 49.78 -2.68
N SER A 150 23.65 50.00 -3.97
CA SER A 150 22.59 50.05 -4.99
C SER A 150 22.06 48.67 -5.41
N ARG A 151 22.14 47.65 -4.54
CA ARG A 151 21.72 46.28 -4.87
C ARG A 151 20.24 46.08 -4.63
N THR A 152 19.61 45.35 -5.54
CA THR A 152 18.20 44.96 -5.43
C THR A 152 18.08 43.46 -5.63
N ILE A 153 17.37 42.81 -4.73
CA ILE A 153 17.08 41.37 -4.80
C ILE A 153 15.57 41.16 -4.73
N CYS A 154 15.11 40.02 -5.20
CA CYS A 154 13.69 39.71 -5.22
C CYS A 154 13.46 38.20 -5.11
N ALA A 155 12.29 37.83 -4.59
CA ALA A 155 11.85 36.45 -4.44
C ALA A 155 10.35 36.33 -4.71
N SER A 156 9.86 35.11 -4.98
CA SER A 156 8.43 34.85 -5.18
C SER A 156 7.84 34.24 -3.94
N ILE A 157 6.64 34.68 -3.54
CA ILE A 157 5.88 34.07 -2.47
C ILE A 157 5.14 32.86 -3.04
N THR A 158 5.55 31.67 -2.63
CA THR A 158 5.06 30.39 -3.13
C THR A 158 4.45 29.56 -2.01
N VAL A 159 3.65 28.56 -2.36
CA VAL A 159 3.06 27.64 -1.37
C VAL A 159 4.13 26.64 -0.92
N LEU A 160 4.31 26.48 0.39
CA LEU A 160 5.27 25.54 0.95
C LEU A 160 4.87 24.08 0.63
N GLU A 161 3.58 23.80 0.64
CA GLU A 161 3.00 22.48 0.35
C GLU A 161 2.75 22.32 -1.15
N LYS A 162 3.71 21.73 -1.88
CA LYS A 162 3.66 21.55 -3.34
C LYS A 162 2.38 20.88 -3.88
N ASN A 163 1.69 20.07 -3.05
CA ASN A 163 0.50 19.33 -3.46
C ASN A 163 -0.80 20.14 -3.40
N VAL A 164 -0.76 21.36 -2.84
CA VAL A 164 -1.94 22.23 -2.66
C VAL A 164 -2.12 23.18 -3.84
N GLU A 165 -1.03 23.55 -4.53
CA GLU A 165 -1.06 24.49 -5.65
C GLU A 165 -1.09 23.78 -7.00
N LYS A 166 -2.02 24.17 -7.88
CA LYS A 166 -2.13 23.70 -9.26
C LYS A 166 -1.84 24.85 -10.21
N PHE A 167 -1.25 24.51 -11.37
CA PHE A 167 -0.85 25.45 -12.41
C PHE A 167 -1.40 24.99 -13.76
N ALA A 168 -1.84 25.94 -14.57
CA ALA A 168 -2.12 25.74 -16.00
C ALA A 168 -1.66 26.95 -16.80
N GLU A 169 -1.37 26.75 -18.08
CA GLU A 169 -0.86 27.78 -19.00
C GLU A 169 -1.74 27.82 -20.26
N ALA A 170 -2.14 29.01 -20.68
CA ALA A 170 -2.68 29.27 -22.00
C ALA A 170 -1.67 30.12 -22.79
N ARG A 171 -1.24 29.64 -23.96
CA ARG A 171 -0.30 30.35 -24.84
C ARG A 171 -1.01 30.90 -26.06
N PHE A 172 -0.75 32.15 -26.39
CA PHE A 172 -1.23 32.84 -27.58
C PHE A 172 -0.04 33.04 -28.53
N LEU A 173 -0.18 32.62 -29.79
CA LEU A 173 0.93 32.52 -30.76
C LEU A 173 0.69 33.31 -32.06
N GLU A 174 -0.43 34.03 -32.17
CA GLU A 174 -0.85 34.67 -33.43
C GLU A 174 -0.78 36.21 -33.31
N SER A 175 -1.86 36.92 -33.68
CA SER A 175 -1.93 38.40 -33.66
C SER A 175 -1.71 39.02 -32.28
N VAL A 176 -1.92 38.23 -31.24
CA VAL A 176 -1.54 38.52 -29.85
C VAL A 176 -0.60 37.42 -29.38
N ALA A 177 0.61 37.78 -28.97
CA ALA A 177 1.60 36.84 -28.44
C ALA A 177 1.75 37.03 -26.92
N GLY A 178 1.63 35.93 -26.16
CA GLY A 178 1.75 35.97 -24.71
C GLY A 178 1.27 34.71 -24.01
N ASN A 179 1.50 34.65 -22.69
CA ASN A 179 1.13 33.50 -21.86
C ASN A 179 0.26 33.98 -20.70
N VAL A 180 -0.84 33.26 -20.46
CA VAL A 180 -1.71 33.45 -19.29
C VAL A 180 -1.52 32.25 -18.36
N TRP A 181 -1.10 32.54 -17.13
CA TRP A 181 -0.88 31.53 -16.11
C TRP A 181 -2.05 31.50 -15.14
N PHE A 182 -2.64 30.32 -14.98
CA PHE A 182 -3.69 30.04 -14.00
C PHE A 182 -3.08 29.35 -12.80
N ARG A 183 -3.35 29.89 -11.60
CA ARG A 183 -2.95 29.32 -10.32
C ARG A 183 -4.16 29.21 -9.42
N TRP A 184 -4.36 28.05 -8.80
CA TRP A 184 -5.40 27.85 -7.79
C TRP A 184 -4.93 26.91 -6.69
N LEU A 185 -5.44 27.15 -5.48
CA LEU A 185 -5.27 26.28 -4.33
C LEU A 185 -6.38 25.23 -4.37
N GLY A 186 -6.02 23.96 -4.50
CA GLY A 186 -7.01 22.89 -4.62
C GLY A 186 -6.40 21.50 -4.67
N GLY A 187 -6.80 20.66 -3.73
CA GLY A 187 -6.49 19.23 -3.70
C GLY A 187 -6.84 18.64 -2.35
N THR A 188 -8.04 18.05 -2.23
CA THR A 188 -8.26 17.10 -1.13
C THR A 188 -7.43 15.86 -1.44
N LYS A 189 -6.73 15.29 -0.46
CA LYS A 189 -5.98 14.04 -0.67
C LYS A 189 -6.90 12.81 -0.79
N TYR A 190 -8.18 13.01 -0.49
CA TYR A 190 -9.22 12.00 -0.47
C TYR A 190 -10.55 12.57 -0.98
N THR A 191 -11.45 11.68 -1.38
CA THR A 191 -12.86 11.95 -1.66
C THR A 191 -13.73 11.32 -0.55
N GLU A 192 -14.86 11.94 -0.24
CA GLU A 192 -15.81 11.44 0.76
C GLU A 192 -17.06 10.89 0.07
N HIS A 193 -17.47 9.68 0.44
CA HIS A 193 -18.55 8.97 -0.22
C HIS A 193 -19.59 8.46 0.78
N HIS A 194 -20.86 8.54 0.39
CA HIS A 194 -21.92 7.78 1.02
C HIS A 194 -21.73 6.29 0.74
N TRP A 195 -22.15 5.46 1.69
CA TRP A 195 -21.96 4.03 1.62
C TRP A 195 -23.07 3.34 2.41
N LYS A 196 -23.64 2.29 1.82
CA LYS A 196 -24.84 1.61 2.33
C LYS A 196 -24.78 0.12 2.07
N ILE A 197 -25.53 -0.67 2.85
CA ILE A 197 -25.70 -2.10 2.62
C ILE A 197 -27.00 -2.32 1.86
N TYR A 198 -26.88 -2.92 0.68
CA TYR A 198 -28.01 -3.31 -0.17
C TYR A 198 -28.23 -4.82 -0.11
N VAL A 199 -29.45 -5.23 -0.41
CA VAL A 199 -29.85 -6.64 -0.51
C VAL A 199 -30.42 -6.92 -1.90
N THR A 200 -30.08 -8.09 -2.46
CA THR A 200 -30.66 -8.56 -3.72
C THR A 200 -32.09 -9.07 -3.54
N ASP A 201 -32.90 -8.97 -4.60
CA ASP A 201 -34.15 -9.71 -4.67
C ASP A 201 -33.89 -11.22 -4.87
N ILE A 202 -34.85 -12.06 -4.46
CA ILE A 202 -34.79 -13.52 -4.48
C ILE A 202 -34.64 -14.07 -5.91
N PHE A 203 -35.08 -13.33 -6.93
CA PHE A 203 -35.06 -13.75 -8.32
C PHE A 203 -33.76 -13.38 -9.08
N ASP A 204 -32.92 -12.50 -8.54
CA ASP A 204 -31.78 -11.94 -9.25
C ASP A 204 -30.45 -12.68 -9.02
N ILE A 205 -30.47 -13.80 -8.30
CA ILE A 205 -29.29 -14.58 -7.90
C ILE A 205 -28.49 -15.14 -9.11
N SER A 206 -29.10 -15.16 -10.31
CA SER A 206 -28.55 -15.80 -11.52
C SER A 206 -27.93 -14.85 -12.54
N LYS A 207 -28.08 -13.52 -12.40
CA LYS A 207 -27.57 -12.55 -13.39
C LYS A 207 -26.21 -12.00 -12.97
N ASP A 208 -25.41 -11.68 -13.98
CA ASP A 208 -24.00 -11.25 -13.94
C ASP A 208 -23.57 -10.60 -12.61
N LYS A 209 -22.73 -11.32 -11.83
CA LYS A 209 -22.26 -10.92 -10.48
C LYS A 209 -21.44 -9.62 -10.45
N SER A 210 -21.21 -9.01 -11.61
CA SER A 210 -20.28 -7.89 -11.81
C SER A 210 -20.98 -6.53 -11.92
N ASN A 211 -22.31 -6.48 -12.04
CA ASN A 211 -23.03 -5.21 -12.24
C ASN A 211 -23.88 -4.81 -11.02
N CYS A 212 -23.61 -3.61 -10.50
CA CYS A 212 -24.31 -3.04 -9.35
C CYS A 212 -25.75 -2.60 -9.65
N ASN A 213 -26.15 -2.55 -10.92
CA ASN A 213 -27.48 -2.11 -11.33
C ASN A 213 -28.64 -3.00 -10.82
N ILE A 214 -28.33 -4.21 -10.36
CA ILE A 214 -29.31 -5.15 -9.78
C ILE A 214 -29.75 -4.68 -8.37
N LEU A 215 -28.95 -3.84 -7.71
CA LEU A 215 -29.18 -3.42 -6.33
C LEU A 215 -30.19 -2.27 -6.30
N GLN A 216 -31.41 -2.56 -5.81
CA GLN A 216 -32.49 -1.58 -5.71
C GLN A 216 -32.90 -1.27 -4.26
N THR A 217 -32.71 -2.22 -3.35
CA THR A 217 -33.27 -2.14 -1.99
C THR A 217 -32.16 -2.06 -0.95
N VAL A 218 -32.21 -1.02 -0.11
CA VAL A 218 -31.37 -0.92 1.10
C VAL A 218 -31.81 -2.00 2.08
N PHE A 219 -30.85 -2.65 2.73
CA PHE A 219 -31.15 -3.68 3.71
C PHE A 219 -31.86 -3.09 4.95
N ASP A 220 -33.16 -3.36 5.07
CA ASP A 220 -34.03 -2.89 6.15
C ASP A 220 -34.96 -4.02 6.65
N PRO A 221 -34.46 -4.96 7.47
CA PRO A 221 -35.26 -6.09 7.94
C PRO A 221 -36.39 -5.68 8.90
N ASP A 222 -36.23 -4.56 9.61
CA ASP A 222 -37.20 -4.07 10.60
C ASP A 222 -38.21 -3.07 10.02
N ASN A 223 -38.14 -2.79 8.70
CA ASN A 223 -38.91 -1.73 8.04
C ASN A 223 -38.85 -0.38 8.79
N ALA A 224 -37.66 -0.01 9.26
CA ALA A 224 -37.44 1.25 9.98
C ALA A 224 -37.64 2.49 9.09
N GLY A 225 -37.56 2.30 7.76
CA GLY A 225 -37.75 3.33 6.76
C GLY A 225 -36.47 4.08 6.39
N ASN A 226 -36.58 4.97 5.40
CA ASN A 226 -35.43 5.66 4.80
C ASN A 226 -34.61 6.44 5.83
N GLY A 227 -33.28 6.27 5.79
CA GLY A 227 -32.33 6.93 6.68
C GLY A 227 -32.26 6.31 8.09
N LYS A 228 -33.09 5.31 8.38
CA LYS A 228 -33.13 4.60 9.66
C LYS A 228 -32.89 3.10 9.51
N ALA A 229 -32.82 2.60 8.28
CA ALA A 229 -32.53 1.22 7.98
C ALA A 229 -31.17 0.81 8.54
N ILE A 230 -31.02 -0.47 8.91
CA ILE A 230 -29.73 -1.00 9.34
C ILE A 230 -28.67 -0.87 8.23
N GLY A 231 -29.08 -0.90 6.95
CA GLY A 231 -28.22 -0.69 5.79
C GLY A 231 -27.79 0.76 5.54
N ASP A 232 -28.46 1.76 6.12
CA ASP A 232 -28.05 3.18 6.09
C ASP A 232 -26.90 3.42 7.11
N ILE A 233 -25.74 2.82 6.82
CA ILE A 233 -24.55 2.86 7.70
C ILE A 233 -23.87 4.22 7.71
N ASP A 234 -23.98 4.99 6.63
CA ASP A 234 -23.43 6.33 6.48
C ASP A 234 -24.07 7.35 7.43
N GLU A 235 -25.38 7.25 7.68
CA GLU A 235 -26.08 8.09 8.66
C GLU A 235 -25.54 7.87 10.09
N ARG A 236 -25.01 6.68 10.38
CA ARG A 236 -24.50 6.32 11.72
C ARG A 236 -22.99 6.49 11.88
N LEU A 237 -22.23 6.14 10.84
CA LEU A 237 -20.77 6.09 10.86
C LEU A 237 -20.09 7.24 10.10
N GLY A 238 -20.88 8.06 9.41
CA GLY A 238 -20.39 9.13 8.53
C GLY A 238 -19.91 8.60 7.18
N LYS A 239 -19.43 9.51 6.33
CA LYS A 239 -18.91 9.18 4.99
C LYS A 239 -17.55 8.47 5.06
N ILE A 240 -17.28 7.60 4.09
CA ILE A 240 -15.96 6.96 3.94
C ILE A 240 -15.02 7.81 3.10
N LYS A 241 -13.73 7.78 3.46
CA LYS A 241 -12.66 8.49 2.76
C LYS A 241 -11.94 7.55 1.80
N ILE A 242 -11.87 7.91 0.53
CA ILE A 242 -11.16 7.16 -0.51
C ILE A 242 -9.99 8.00 -1.01
N ALA A 243 -8.80 7.40 -1.08
CA ALA A 243 -7.60 8.09 -1.55
C ALA A 243 -7.69 8.42 -3.05
N ILE A 244 -7.19 9.61 -3.43
CA ILE A 244 -7.08 9.98 -4.86
C ILE A 244 -5.79 9.43 -5.49
N ASP A 245 -4.75 9.24 -4.69
CA ASP A 245 -3.42 8.78 -5.13
C ASP A 245 -3.12 7.41 -4.51
N HIS A 246 -2.63 6.46 -5.31
CA HIS A 246 -2.21 5.13 -4.87
C HIS A 246 -1.14 5.15 -3.77
N ASN A 247 -0.34 6.21 -3.72
CA ASN A 247 0.70 6.38 -2.69
C ASN A 247 0.12 6.77 -1.32
N ASN A 248 -1.05 7.42 -1.29
CA ASN A 248 -1.72 7.80 -0.05
C ASN A 248 -2.71 6.71 0.35
N ARG A 249 -2.41 5.92 1.38
CA ARG A 249 -3.32 4.87 1.86
C ARG A 249 -4.12 5.38 3.06
N TYR A 250 -5.41 5.63 2.87
CA TYR A 250 -6.33 5.91 3.99
C TYR A 250 -6.91 4.59 4.53
N LYS A 251 -6.66 4.31 5.82
CA LYS A 251 -7.26 3.18 6.53
C LYS A 251 -8.13 3.73 7.67
N THR A 252 -9.36 3.26 7.75
CA THR A 252 -10.34 3.65 8.78
C THR A 252 -10.98 2.40 9.37
N VAL A 253 -11.22 2.43 10.67
CA VAL A 253 -11.92 1.35 11.40
C VAL A 253 -13.15 1.98 12.06
N TYR A 254 -14.30 1.36 11.84
CA TYR A 254 -15.58 1.79 12.42
C TYR A 254 -16.11 0.69 13.33
N LYS A 255 -16.83 1.08 14.40
CA LYS A 255 -17.51 0.16 15.31
C LYS A 255 -18.99 0.55 15.36
N ASP A 256 -19.86 -0.36 14.93
CA ASP A 256 -21.31 -0.18 14.99
C ASP A 256 -21.93 -1.33 15.78
N SER A 257 -22.60 -1.03 16.89
CA SER A 257 -23.26 -2.03 17.73
C SER A 257 -24.51 -2.61 17.06
N LYS A 258 -25.16 -1.91 16.13
CA LYS A 258 -26.37 -2.39 15.45
C LYS A 258 -26.07 -3.43 14.38
N LEU A 259 -24.92 -3.34 13.71
CA LEU A 259 -24.48 -4.33 12.71
C LEU A 259 -24.15 -5.70 13.33
N SER A 260 -24.00 -5.80 14.65
CA SER A 260 -23.85 -7.09 15.33
C SER A 260 -25.08 -8.00 15.21
N LEU A 261 -26.24 -7.41 14.86
CA LEU A 261 -27.51 -8.11 14.65
C LEU A 261 -27.70 -8.63 13.23
N LEU A 262 -26.70 -8.52 12.32
CA LEU A 262 -26.80 -9.07 10.98
C LEU A 262 -27.15 -10.57 11.07
N PRO A 263 -28.37 -10.99 10.65
CA PRO A 263 -28.80 -12.35 10.86
C PRO A 263 -27.88 -13.30 10.12
N SER A 264 -27.41 -14.35 10.81
CA SER A 264 -26.64 -15.43 10.18
C SER A 264 -27.42 -16.06 9.02
N THR A 265 -28.76 -15.99 9.04
CA THR A 265 -29.65 -16.43 7.96
C THR A 265 -29.56 -15.58 6.68
N ASP A 266 -29.26 -14.27 6.76
CA ASP A 266 -29.13 -13.42 5.57
C ASP A 266 -27.69 -13.36 5.04
N LEU A 267 -26.70 -13.65 5.90
CA LEU A 267 -25.30 -13.84 5.50
C LEU A 267 -25.00 -15.24 4.95
N LEU A 268 -25.72 -16.27 5.40
CA LEU A 268 -25.52 -17.68 5.03
C LEU A 268 -26.66 -18.25 4.18
N GLY A 269 -27.78 -17.54 4.06
CA GLY A 269 -28.94 -17.99 3.29
C GLY A 269 -28.72 -17.92 1.78
N PRO A 270 -29.33 -18.83 1.00
CA PRO A 270 -29.16 -18.85 -0.45
C PRO A 270 -29.96 -17.76 -1.17
N HIS A 271 -30.98 -17.17 -0.53
CA HIS A 271 -32.02 -16.37 -1.18
C HIS A 271 -31.72 -14.87 -1.27
N ARG A 272 -31.01 -14.32 -0.29
CA ARG A 272 -30.71 -12.88 -0.22
C ARG A 272 -29.22 -12.71 -0.03
N GLN A 273 -28.61 -11.84 -0.84
CA GLN A 273 -27.18 -11.55 -0.75
C GLN A 273 -26.98 -10.09 -0.40
N LEU A 274 -26.10 -9.84 0.56
CA LEU A 274 -25.77 -8.49 1.00
C LEU A 274 -24.60 -7.94 0.18
N TYR A 275 -24.72 -6.68 -0.23
CA TYR A 275 -23.71 -5.93 -0.98
C TYR A 275 -23.39 -4.64 -0.25
N LEU A 276 -22.10 -4.32 -0.16
CA LEU A 276 -21.65 -3.00 0.24
C LEU A 276 -21.60 -2.12 -1.01
N VAL A 277 -22.29 -0.98 -0.97
CA VAL A 277 -22.40 -0.03 -2.08
C VAL A 277 -21.76 1.28 -1.66
N ILE A 278 -20.93 1.84 -2.54
CA ILE A 278 -20.31 3.16 -2.38
C ILE A 278 -20.86 4.06 -3.49
N PHE A 279 -21.29 5.26 -3.14
CA PHE A 279 -21.89 6.22 -4.07
C PHE A 279 -20.87 7.22 -4.61
N HIS A 280 -21.19 7.86 -5.73
CA HIS A 280 -20.37 8.90 -6.32
C HIS A 280 -20.36 10.14 -5.42
N PRO A 281 -19.21 10.83 -5.21
CA PRO A 281 -19.08 11.87 -4.17
C PRO A 281 -19.85 13.16 -4.49
N LYS A 282 -20.35 13.31 -5.73
CA LYS A 282 -21.14 14.46 -6.18
C LYS A 282 -22.58 14.10 -6.59
N HIS A 283 -22.85 12.82 -6.81
CA HIS A 283 -24.12 12.32 -7.34
C HIS A 283 -24.56 11.19 -6.43
N ASP A 284 -25.31 11.54 -5.39
CA ASP A 284 -25.65 10.60 -4.32
C ASP A 284 -26.55 9.44 -4.80
N ASP A 285 -27.22 9.60 -5.95
CA ASP A 285 -28.04 8.56 -6.59
C ASP A 285 -27.23 7.61 -7.49
N SER A 286 -25.95 7.94 -7.77
CA SER A 286 -25.10 7.14 -8.64
C SER A 286 -24.22 6.21 -7.84
N ILE A 287 -24.35 4.91 -8.09
CA ILE A 287 -23.43 3.91 -7.53
C ILE A 287 -22.06 4.08 -8.19
N LEU A 288 -21.01 4.25 -7.38
CA LEU A 288 -19.62 4.23 -7.82
C LEU A 288 -19.13 2.80 -7.99
N LEU A 289 -19.31 1.98 -6.94
CA LEU A 289 -18.93 0.58 -6.93
C LEU A 289 -19.74 -0.20 -5.88
N CYS A 290 -19.81 -1.51 -6.06
CA CYS A 290 -20.40 -2.42 -5.10
C CYS A 290 -19.58 -3.70 -5.00
N SER A 291 -19.65 -4.36 -3.85
CA SER A 291 -19.08 -5.69 -3.65
C SER A 291 -19.95 -6.51 -2.71
N LYS A 292 -20.08 -7.80 -3.02
CA LYS A 292 -20.76 -8.74 -2.14
C LYS A 292 -20.03 -8.84 -0.80
N ILE A 293 -20.78 -8.79 0.30
CA ILE A 293 -20.29 -9.07 1.65
C ILE A 293 -20.25 -10.59 1.80
N ASN A 294 -19.05 -11.15 1.96
CA ASN A 294 -18.85 -12.60 2.07
C ASN A 294 -18.56 -12.98 3.52
N HIS A 295 -19.27 -13.99 4.03
CA HIS A 295 -18.95 -14.58 5.32
C HIS A 295 -17.64 -15.35 5.23
N ARG A 296 -16.59 -14.82 5.86
CA ARG A 296 -15.28 -15.47 5.90
C ARG A 296 -15.29 -16.56 6.96
N LYS A 297 -14.97 -17.80 6.55
CA LYS A 297 -14.79 -18.92 7.47
C LYS A 297 -13.37 -18.93 8.04
N PRO A 298 -13.17 -19.41 9.28
CA PRO A 298 -11.83 -19.68 9.81
C PRO A 298 -11.05 -20.60 8.88
N ILE A 299 -9.76 -20.32 8.71
CA ILE A 299 -8.87 -21.21 7.97
C ILE A 299 -8.40 -22.29 8.93
N PHE A 300 -8.71 -23.54 8.58
CA PHE A 300 -8.29 -24.72 9.33
C PHE A 300 -7.38 -25.58 8.45
N ALA A 301 -6.13 -25.74 8.87
CA ALA A 301 -5.13 -26.53 8.19
C ALA A 301 -4.66 -27.66 9.08
N LYS A 302 -4.42 -28.82 8.49
CA LYS A 302 -4.06 -30.01 9.24
C LYS A 302 -3.11 -30.89 8.46
N THR A 303 -2.17 -31.48 9.19
CA THR A 303 -1.36 -32.60 8.73
C THR A 303 -1.66 -33.82 9.58
N LEU A 304 -1.89 -34.95 8.92
CA LEU A 304 -2.08 -36.25 9.54
C LEU A 304 -0.75 -37.00 9.53
N ILE A 305 -0.32 -37.49 10.68
CA ILE A 305 0.94 -38.23 10.82
C ILE A 305 0.61 -39.65 11.26
N ASN A 306 1.12 -40.62 10.49
CA ASN A 306 1.09 -42.04 10.83
C ASN A 306 2.32 -42.73 10.22
N ALA A 307 3.50 -42.44 10.77
CA ALA A 307 4.78 -42.94 10.25
C ALA A 307 5.80 -43.14 11.38
N HIS A 308 6.72 -44.08 11.20
CA HIS A 308 7.82 -44.37 12.13
C HIS A 308 7.39 -44.52 13.60
N GLY A 309 6.25 -45.16 13.83
CA GLY A 309 5.72 -45.39 15.17
C GLY A 309 5.13 -44.16 15.87
N ILE A 310 4.92 -43.05 15.16
CA ILE A 310 4.18 -41.88 15.66
C ILE A 310 2.86 -41.77 14.91
N LYS A 311 1.78 -41.57 15.67
CA LYS A 311 0.42 -41.34 15.16
C LYS A 311 -0.19 -40.09 15.77
N GLY A 312 -0.96 -39.35 14.98
CA GLY A 312 -1.70 -38.20 15.47
C GLY A 312 -1.88 -37.12 14.41
N GLU A 313 -2.23 -35.92 14.87
CA GLU A 313 -2.41 -34.77 13.99
C GLU A 313 -1.73 -33.52 14.55
N VAL A 314 -1.35 -32.64 13.62
CA VAL A 314 -1.00 -31.26 13.95
C VAL A 314 -1.93 -30.36 13.16
N SER A 315 -2.66 -29.51 13.86
CA SER A 315 -3.63 -28.59 13.26
C SER A 315 -3.27 -27.14 13.53
N LEU A 316 -3.58 -26.29 12.56
CA LEU A 316 -3.37 -24.85 12.57
C LEU A 316 -4.72 -24.17 12.31
N THR A 317 -5.10 -23.23 13.15
CA THR A 317 -6.37 -22.52 13.03
C THR A 317 -6.14 -21.02 13.09
N GLN A 318 -6.64 -20.28 12.10
CA GLN A 318 -6.64 -18.82 12.10
C GLN A 318 -8.04 -18.33 11.74
N VAL A 319 -8.66 -17.56 12.65
CA VAL A 319 -10.03 -17.07 12.48
C VAL A 319 -10.06 -15.94 11.45
N THR A 320 -9.25 -14.91 11.65
CA THR A 320 -9.02 -13.83 10.69
C THR A 320 -7.53 -13.51 10.57
N PRO A 321 -7.08 -12.77 9.53
CA PRO A 321 -5.70 -12.31 9.43
C PRO A 321 -5.26 -11.36 10.55
N PHE A 322 -6.21 -10.88 11.36
CA PHE A 322 -5.96 -10.01 12.50
C PHE A 322 -5.77 -10.80 13.80
N ASP A 323 -6.04 -12.12 13.77
CA ASP A 323 -5.89 -13.02 14.90
C ASP A 323 -4.59 -13.82 14.79
N PRO A 324 -3.99 -14.22 15.93
CA PRO A 324 -2.89 -15.17 15.95
C PRO A 324 -3.34 -16.54 15.42
N THR A 325 -2.37 -17.30 14.93
CA THR A 325 -2.59 -18.69 14.52
C THR A 325 -2.44 -19.61 15.72
N TRP A 326 -3.46 -20.42 15.95
CA TRP A 326 -3.46 -21.46 16.97
C TRP A 326 -2.88 -22.74 16.40
N VAL A 327 -1.92 -23.33 17.11
CA VAL A 327 -1.23 -24.57 16.72
C VAL A 327 -1.57 -25.63 17.76
N ASN A 328 -2.26 -26.70 17.36
CA ASN A 328 -2.57 -27.83 18.22
C ASN A 328 -1.78 -29.05 17.78
N VAL A 329 -0.94 -29.56 18.68
CA VAL A 329 -0.05 -30.71 18.46
C VAL A 329 -0.55 -31.89 19.29
N SER A 330 -1.13 -32.89 18.63
CA SER A 330 -1.67 -34.11 19.24
C SER A 330 -0.99 -35.36 18.68
N LEU A 331 0.31 -35.49 18.94
CA LEU A 331 1.12 -36.62 18.48
C LEU A 331 1.40 -37.60 19.60
N THR A 332 1.14 -38.88 19.33
CA THR A 332 1.31 -39.99 20.26
C THR A 332 2.18 -41.09 19.64
N PRO A 333 3.19 -41.61 20.36
CA PRO A 333 3.90 -42.79 19.92
C PRO A 333 3.02 -44.04 20.04
N ILE A 334 3.30 -45.06 19.25
CA ILE A 334 2.77 -46.41 19.43
C ILE A 334 3.24 -46.98 20.78
N ASN A 335 2.59 -48.05 21.25
CA ASN A 335 2.92 -48.67 22.54
C ASN A 335 4.19 -49.54 22.47
N ASP A 336 5.25 -48.96 21.92
CA ASP A 336 6.60 -49.51 21.88
C ASP A 336 7.50 -48.64 22.76
N LEU A 337 8.24 -49.26 23.67
CA LEU A 337 9.07 -48.55 24.65
C LEU A 337 10.19 -47.76 23.96
N GLU A 338 10.80 -48.35 22.94
CA GLU A 338 11.89 -47.73 22.20
C GLU A 338 11.42 -46.46 21.48
N THR A 339 10.33 -46.54 20.73
CA THR A 339 9.73 -45.39 20.04
C THR A 339 9.28 -44.30 21.01
N ARG A 340 8.70 -44.69 22.16
CA ARG A 340 8.30 -43.74 23.23
C ARG A 340 9.50 -42.98 23.78
N LEU A 341 10.60 -43.66 24.07
CA LEU A 341 11.83 -43.04 24.58
C LEU A 341 12.47 -42.14 23.52
N ARG A 342 12.53 -42.60 22.25
CA ARG A 342 13.01 -41.78 21.12
C ARG A 342 12.19 -40.50 20.98
N TYR A 343 10.87 -40.58 20.99
CA TYR A 343 10.00 -39.41 20.89
C TYR A 343 10.12 -38.46 22.08
N ALA A 344 10.26 -39.01 23.30
CA ALA A 344 10.39 -38.20 24.50
C ALA A 344 11.73 -37.47 24.60
N THR A 345 12.83 -38.07 24.14
CA THR A 345 14.20 -37.58 24.43
C THR A 345 14.99 -37.08 23.22
N LYS A 346 14.71 -37.57 22.00
CA LYS A 346 15.54 -37.31 20.81
C LYS A 346 14.97 -36.27 19.86
N ILE A 347 13.76 -35.76 20.10
CA ILE A 347 13.17 -34.72 19.26
C ILE A 347 14.00 -33.44 19.37
N LYS A 348 14.51 -32.97 18.21
CA LYS A 348 15.31 -31.75 18.11
C LYS A 348 14.46 -30.54 17.79
N SER A 349 13.57 -30.65 16.81
CA SER A 349 12.72 -29.53 16.39
C SER A 349 11.51 -29.96 15.54
N TYR A 350 10.51 -29.10 15.50
CA TYR A 350 9.37 -29.12 14.59
C TYR A 350 9.51 -27.92 13.66
N ASN A 351 9.66 -28.20 12.36
CA ASN A 351 9.91 -27.18 11.35
C ASN A 351 8.87 -27.28 10.23
N ILE A 352 8.43 -26.17 9.68
CA ILE A 352 7.72 -26.12 8.40
C ILE A 352 8.75 -25.80 7.33
N HIS A 353 8.84 -26.65 6.31
CA HIS A 353 9.76 -26.48 5.19
C HIS A 353 9.08 -25.82 3.99
N GLU A 354 9.87 -25.45 3.00
CA GLU A 354 9.39 -24.69 1.84
C GLU A 354 8.43 -25.48 0.94
N LEU A 355 8.69 -26.76 0.71
CA LEU A 355 7.96 -27.57 -0.26
C LEU A 355 7.17 -28.71 0.42
N PRO A 356 6.04 -29.14 -0.14
CA PRO A 356 5.41 -30.40 0.27
C PRO A 356 6.35 -31.59 -0.04
N PRO A 357 6.23 -32.71 0.68
CA PRO A 357 7.02 -33.90 0.40
C PRO A 357 6.62 -34.50 -0.96
N ASP A 358 7.60 -34.89 -1.77
CA ASP A 358 7.38 -35.47 -3.10
C ASP A 358 6.95 -36.95 -2.99
N PRO A 359 5.72 -37.30 -3.38
CA PRO A 359 5.24 -38.67 -3.31
C PRO A 359 5.79 -39.57 -4.42
N MET A 360 6.49 -39.05 -5.43
CA MET A 360 7.04 -39.85 -6.53
C MET A 360 8.44 -40.39 -6.25
N LYS A 361 9.17 -39.81 -5.28
CA LYS A 361 10.47 -40.32 -4.80
C LYS A 361 10.30 -41.33 -3.67
N ILE A 362 9.42 -42.30 -3.84
CA ILE A 362 9.30 -43.44 -2.92
C ILE A 362 10.47 -44.37 -3.20
N SER A 363 11.62 -44.08 -2.62
CA SER A 363 12.59 -45.12 -2.30
C SER A 363 12.07 -45.88 -1.07
N ASN A 364 12.61 -47.07 -0.81
CA ASN A 364 12.18 -47.94 0.29
C ASN A 364 12.34 -47.33 1.70
N ASN A 365 12.89 -46.11 1.84
CA ASN A 365 13.09 -45.41 3.11
C ASN A 365 12.29 -44.10 3.18
N SER A 366 11.34 -44.03 4.10
CA SER A 366 10.53 -42.82 4.33
C SER A 366 11.31 -41.60 4.85
N THR A 367 12.55 -41.77 5.30
CA THR A 367 13.47 -40.65 5.62
C THR A 367 13.83 -39.82 4.39
N GLU A 368 13.99 -40.47 3.22
CA GLU A 368 14.36 -39.79 1.97
C GLU A 368 13.21 -38.92 1.44
N ILE A 369 11.96 -39.28 1.75
CA ILE A 369 10.78 -38.49 1.38
C ILE A 369 10.83 -37.12 2.04
N CYS A 370 11.23 -37.06 3.32
CA CYS A 370 11.28 -35.80 4.05
C CYS A 370 12.43 -34.89 3.62
N GLU A 371 13.48 -35.43 3.00
CA GLU A 371 14.58 -34.65 2.44
C GLU A 371 14.18 -33.86 1.18
N THR A 372 13.09 -34.25 0.51
CA THR A 372 12.58 -33.57 -0.70
C THR A 372 11.97 -32.20 -0.43
N THR A 373 11.71 -31.88 0.84
CA THR A 373 10.96 -30.70 1.29
C THR A 373 11.77 -29.39 1.30
N LYS A 374 13.07 -29.45 0.94
CA LYS A 374 14.07 -28.36 1.05
C LYS A 374 14.33 -27.95 2.51
N LYS A 375 14.59 -26.66 2.73
CA LYS A 375 15.00 -26.06 4.02
C LYS A 375 13.78 -25.52 4.77
N ILE A 376 14.04 -25.08 6.00
CA ILE A 376 13.06 -24.37 6.84
C ILE A 376 12.53 -23.15 6.09
N TYR A 377 11.21 -22.97 6.11
CA TYR A 377 10.56 -21.85 5.45
C TYR A 377 10.91 -20.52 6.15
N ASN A 378 11.65 -19.67 5.44
CA ASN A 378 12.21 -18.43 5.97
C ASN A 378 12.08 -17.26 4.97
N PRO A 379 10.85 -16.75 4.73
CA PRO A 379 10.65 -15.62 3.81
C PRO A 379 11.32 -14.33 4.30
N SER A 380 11.53 -14.18 5.61
CA SER A 380 12.18 -13.01 6.22
C SER A 380 13.71 -13.05 6.14
N SER A 381 14.31 -14.10 5.56
CA SER A 381 15.77 -14.25 5.42
C SER A 381 16.55 -14.10 6.75
N ILE A 382 15.96 -14.57 7.86
CA ILE A 382 16.59 -14.55 9.19
C ILE A 382 17.81 -15.47 9.22
N ASN A 383 18.92 -15.04 9.81
CA ASN A 383 20.08 -15.88 9.99
C ASN A 383 19.84 -16.92 11.10
N ILE A 384 19.81 -18.20 10.74
CA ILE A 384 19.48 -19.31 11.67
C ILE A 384 20.58 -19.49 12.74
N THR A 385 21.80 -19.01 12.52
CA THR A 385 22.89 -19.13 13.51
C THR A 385 22.75 -18.15 14.67
N ASP A 386 22.06 -17.03 14.45
CA ASP A 386 22.03 -15.90 15.38
C ASP A 386 20.71 -15.84 16.16
N VAL A 387 19.88 -16.88 16.04
CA VAL A 387 18.59 -16.94 16.72
C VAL A 387 18.76 -17.22 18.22
N PRO A 388 17.99 -16.57 19.09
CA PRO A 388 18.01 -16.88 20.52
C PRO A 388 17.61 -18.34 20.79
N PRO A 389 18.01 -18.91 21.94
CA PRO A 389 17.57 -20.25 22.31
C PRO A 389 16.04 -20.37 22.32
N ALA A 390 15.53 -21.55 21.98
CA ALA A 390 14.10 -21.78 21.81
C ALA A 390 13.29 -21.31 23.04
N GLY A 391 12.22 -20.56 22.77
CA GLY A 391 11.34 -19.99 23.79
C GLY A 391 11.85 -18.74 24.52
N LEU A 392 13.12 -18.34 24.34
CA LEU A 392 13.69 -17.14 24.99
C LEU A 392 13.59 -15.88 24.12
N GLY A 393 13.63 -16.01 22.80
CA GLY A 393 13.49 -14.88 21.86
C GLY A 393 12.03 -14.54 21.57
N THR A 394 11.78 -13.37 20.98
CA THR A 394 10.47 -12.99 20.44
C THR A 394 10.19 -13.70 19.11
N GLN A 395 8.90 -13.90 18.74
CA GLN A 395 8.53 -14.75 17.60
C GLN A 395 9.04 -14.23 16.24
N ASP A 396 9.28 -12.92 16.11
CA ASP A 396 9.85 -12.26 14.93
C ASP A 396 11.34 -12.57 14.71
N GLN A 397 12.05 -13.03 15.74
CA GLN A 397 13.48 -13.36 15.66
C GLN A 397 13.74 -14.76 15.10
N TYR A 398 12.69 -15.56 14.90
CA TYR A 398 12.77 -16.91 14.35
C TYR A 398 12.20 -16.96 12.93
N ALA A 399 12.69 -17.90 12.13
CA ALA A 399 12.09 -18.17 10.82
C ALA A 399 10.59 -18.51 10.96
N VAL A 400 9.77 -18.12 9.99
CA VAL A 400 8.31 -18.39 9.99
C VAL A 400 8.02 -19.88 10.19
N GLY A 401 8.84 -20.76 9.60
CA GLY A 401 8.73 -22.21 9.75
C GLY A 401 9.32 -22.81 11.01
N ASP A 402 10.05 -22.10 11.86
CA ASP A 402 10.65 -22.67 13.07
C ASP A 402 9.64 -22.70 14.24
N LEU A 403 8.88 -23.80 14.36
CA LEU A 403 7.87 -23.93 15.39
C LEU A 403 8.49 -24.24 16.76
N SER A 404 9.54 -25.06 16.81
CA SER A 404 10.18 -25.37 18.09
C SER A 404 10.85 -24.15 18.71
N GLY A 405 11.52 -23.32 17.92
CA GLY A 405 12.10 -22.07 18.41
C GLY A 405 11.03 -21.12 18.98
N LYS A 406 9.91 -20.98 18.27
CA LYS A 406 8.83 -20.03 18.61
C LYS A 406 7.91 -20.49 19.73
N LEU A 407 7.49 -21.76 19.74
CA LEU A 407 6.37 -22.24 20.56
C LEU A 407 6.80 -22.75 21.94
N GLN A 408 8.08 -23.04 22.15
CA GLN A 408 8.57 -23.41 23.48
C GLN A 408 8.29 -22.26 24.46
N GLY A 409 7.66 -22.59 25.60
CA GLY A 409 7.28 -21.59 26.63
C GLY A 409 6.02 -20.77 26.36
N ARG A 410 5.37 -20.88 25.19
CA ARG A 410 4.18 -20.07 24.82
C ARG A 410 2.92 -20.93 24.74
N LYS A 411 2.40 -21.32 25.90
CA LYS A 411 1.27 -22.25 26.03
C LYS A 411 0.06 -21.61 26.69
N GLU A 412 -1.12 -22.05 26.29
CA GLU A 412 -2.37 -21.71 26.96
C GLU A 412 -2.87 -22.91 27.79
N GLY A 413 -3.26 -22.67 29.05
CA GLY A 413 -4.09 -23.60 29.82
C GLY A 413 -3.46 -24.92 30.30
N SER A 414 -2.18 -25.22 30.03
CA SER A 414 -1.54 -26.45 30.54
C SER A 414 -0.03 -26.31 30.77
N TYR A 415 0.41 -26.55 32.02
CA TYR A 415 1.82 -26.77 32.34
C TYR A 415 2.20 -28.17 31.84
N HIS A 416 3.06 -28.25 30.82
CA HIS A 416 3.67 -29.53 30.47
C HIS A 416 4.97 -29.67 31.25
N TYR A 417 4.96 -30.51 32.28
CA TYR A 417 6.16 -30.97 32.99
C TYR A 417 6.97 -31.99 32.15
N ASP A 418 6.48 -32.34 30.96
CA ASP A 418 6.99 -33.45 30.13
C ASP A 418 8.10 -33.06 29.13
N ILE A 419 8.55 -31.80 29.11
CA ILE A 419 9.72 -31.43 28.30
C ILE A 419 10.96 -31.83 29.08
N LEU A 420 11.46 -33.03 28.79
CA LEU A 420 12.74 -33.48 29.33
C LEU A 420 13.86 -32.55 28.85
N PRO A 421 14.83 -32.21 29.70
CA PRO A 421 15.97 -31.38 29.30
C PRO A 421 16.67 -32.02 28.09
N GLY A 422 16.80 -31.24 27.01
CA GLY A 422 17.39 -31.69 25.74
C GLY A 422 16.39 -32.13 24.67
N SER A 423 15.10 -32.26 24.99
CA SER A 423 14.03 -32.57 24.03
C SER A 423 13.22 -31.33 23.68
N ALA A 424 12.89 -31.17 22.40
CA ALA A 424 12.02 -30.09 21.91
C ALA A 424 10.57 -30.54 21.68
N LYS A 425 10.13 -31.62 22.34
CA LYS A 425 8.79 -32.20 22.18
C LYS A 425 7.69 -31.16 22.40
N LEU A 426 6.82 -31.03 21.42
CA LEU A 426 5.60 -30.22 21.51
C LEU A 426 4.39 -31.13 21.71
N SER A 427 3.48 -30.68 22.56
CA SER A 427 2.20 -31.34 22.87
C SER A 427 1.23 -30.28 23.37
N GLY A 428 -0.02 -30.30 22.94
CA GLY A 428 -1.05 -29.34 23.37
C GLY A 428 -1.23 -28.16 22.41
N ILE A 429 -1.86 -27.09 22.92
CA ILE A 429 -2.27 -25.91 22.15
C ILE A 429 -1.30 -24.75 22.41
N TYR A 430 -0.90 -24.10 21.32
CA TYR A 430 0.03 -22.97 21.27
C TYR A 430 -0.53 -21.86 20.39
N TRP A 431 0.01 -20.65 20.52
CA TRP A 431 -0.32 -19.51 19.67
C TRP A 431 0.92 -18.92 19.00
N ASP A 432 0.77 -18.47 17.77
CA ASP A 432 1.83 -17.88 16.95
C ASP A 432 1.33 -16.67 16.17
N THR A 433 1.99 -15.53 16.38
CA THR A 433 1.67 -14.25 15.72
C THR A 433 2.41 -14.06 14.38
N TYR A 434 3.40 -14.91 14.09
CA TYR A 434 4.24 -14.89 12.89
C TYR A 434 4.10 -16.19 12.07
N LEU A 435 2.91 -16.79 12.08
CA LEU A 435 2.59 -18.00 11.31
C LEU A 435 1.30 -17.81 10.48
N PRO A 436 1.34 -17.06 9.37
CA PRO A 436 0.14 -16.76 8.59
C PRO A 436 -0.42 -18.00 7.86
N LEU A 437 -1.75 -18.16 7.85
CA LEU A 437 -2.44 -19.18 7.04
C LEU A 437 -3.02 -18.65 5.72
N SER A 438 -2.94 -17.33 5.49
CA SER A 438 -3.37 -16.68 4.25
C SER A 438 -2.37 -15.63 3.78
N GLY A 439 -2.47 -15.23 2.51
CA GLY A 439 -1.59 -14.27 1.86
C GLY A 439 -0.29 -14.90 1.34
N MET A 440 0.61 -14.04 0.84
CA MET A 440 1.84 -14.45 0.15
C MET A 440 2.78 -15.32 1.00
N TYR A 441 2.76 -15.15 2.33
CA TYR A 441 3.65 -15.88 3.23
C TYR A 441 3.00 -17.11 3.88
N SER A 442 1.83 -17.52 3.40
CA SER A 442 1.08 -18.65 3.96
C SER A 442 1.90 -19.95 4.07
N VAL A 443 1.67 -20.70 5.15
CA VAL A 443 2.25 -22.03 5.37
C VAL A 443 1.40 -23.19 4.85
N ILE A 444 0.24 -22.88 4.24
CA ILE A 444 -0.64 -23.88 3.64
C ILE A 444 0.05 -24.58 2.45
N HIS A 445 -0.21 -25.88 2.27
CA HIS A 445 0.44 -26.78 1.30
C HIS A 445 1.96 -26.95 1.47
N ARG A 446 2.56 -26.43 2.54
CA ARG A 446 3.94 -26.71 2.92
C ARG A 446 4.04 -27.97 3.79
N SER A 447 5.24 -28.51 3.95
CA SER A 447 5.43 -29.68 4.81
C SER A 447 5.78 -29.31 6.24
N LEU A 448 5.12 -29.91 7.22
CA LEU A 448 5.61 -30.02 8.58
C LEU A 448 6.63 -31.17 8.64
N VAL A 449 7.80 -30.94 9.24
CA VAL A 449 8.90 -31.89 9.38
C VAL A 449 9.39 -31.92 10.82
N LEU A 450 9.39 -33.10 11.41
CA LEU A 450 9.94 -33.39 12.73
C LEU A 450 11.38 -33.84 12.57
N HIS A 451 12.31 -33.17 13.23
CA HIS A 451 13.71 -33.54 13.26
C HIS A 451 14.06 -34.23 14.57
N LYS A 452 14.94 -35.23 14.50
CA LYS A 452 15.51 -35.89 15.67
C LYS A 452 17.04 -35.88 15.61
N TYR A 453 17.66 -36.02 16.78
CA TYR A 453 19.08 -36.35 16.84
C TYR A 453 19.32 -37.77 16.31
N ASN A 454 20.38 -37.93 15.53
CA ASN A 454 20.82 -39.23 15.05
C ASN A 454 21.31 -40.09 16.23
N GLU A 455 20.98 -41.37 16.19
CA GLU A 455 21.24 -42.31 17.29
C GLU A 455 22.70 -42.71 17.39
N THR A 456 23.46 -42.65 16.28
CA THR A 456 24.87 -43.04 16.24
C THR A 456 25.80 -42.02 16.89
N ASP A 457 25.53 -40.72 16.71
CA ASP A 457 26.42 -39.64 17.17
C ASP A 457 25.78 -38.69 18.20
N ASN A 458 24.46 -38.77 18.41
CA ASN A 458 23.66 -37.86 19.24
C ASN A 458 23.89 -36.37 18.98
N LYS A 459 24.38 -36.01 17.79
CA LYS A 459 24.74 -34.64 17.41
C LYS A 459 24.16 -34.26 16.06
N SER A 460 24.23 -35.13 15.05
CA SER A 460 23.64 -34.84 13.75
C SER A 460 22.12 -34.83 13.85
N ILE A 461 21.50 -33.98 13.04
CA ILE A 461 20.06 -33.75 13.03
C ILE A 461 19.54 -34.34 11.72
N ILE A 462 18.58 -35.26 11.81
CA ILE A 462 17.98 -35.92 10.65
C ILE A 462 16.46 -35.73 10.64
N PRO A 463 15.84 -35.58 9.46
CA PRO A 463 14.40 -35.56 9.36
C PRO A 463 13.86 -36.94 9.73
N TRP A 464 12.85 -36.97 10.61
CA TRP A 464 12.25 -38.21 11.07
C TRP A 464 10.92 -38.47 10.40
N ILE A 465 10.01 -37.49 10.44
CA ILE A 465 8.65 -37.62 9.93
C ILE A 465 8.26 -36.31 9.27
N CYS A 466 7.53 -36.39 8.16
CA CYS A 466 7.00 -35.24 7.46
C CYS A 466 5.55 -35.45 7.03
N GLY A 467 4.84 -34.36 6.83
CA GLY A 467 3.48 -34.37 6.30
C GLY A 467 3.06 -33.01 5.75
N THR A 468 2.15 -33.00 4.78
CA THR A 468 1.69 -31.76 4.13
C THR A 468 0.56 -31.12 4.92
N LEU A 469 0.65 -29.81 5.11
CA LEU A 469 -0.41 -28.98 5.70
C LEU A 469 -1.53 -28.75 4.68
N ASN A 470 -2.58 -29.57 4.76
CA ASN A 470 -3.73 -29.49 3.88
C ASN A 470 -4.87 -28.70 4.52
N LEU A 471 -5.72 -28.09 3.70
CA LEU A 471 -6.92 -27.40 4.18
C LEU A 471 -8.04 -28.40 4.49
N TYR A 472 -8.70 -28.20 5.63
CA TYR A 472 -9.83 -29.01 6.08
C TYR A 472 -11.04 -28.11 6.36
N LEU A 473 -12.23 -28.71 6.23
CA LEU A 473 -13.45 -28.07 6.68
C LEU A 473 -13.42 -27.93 8.22
N PRO A 474 -14.06 -26.88 8.79
CA PRO A 474 -14.34 -26.81 10.22
C PRO A 474 -14.99 -28.10 10.73
N ASP A 475 -14.77 -28.43 12.00
CA ASP A 475 -15.28 -29.64 12.67
C ASP A 475 -14.74 -30.97 12.14
N ASN A 476 -13.61 -30.96 11.43
CA ASN A 476 -12.93 -32.18 10.95
C ASN A 476 -13.77 -33.06 10.01
N ILE A 477 -14.81 -32.50 9.37
CA ILE A 477 -15.75 -33.24 8.50
C ILE A 477 -15.06 -33.82 7.26
N GLY A 478 -13.99 -33.19 6.78
CA GLY A 478 -13.19 -33.69 5.67
C GLY A 478 -12.21 -32.67 5.11
N GLN A 479 -11.35 -33.14 4.21
CA GLN A 479 -10.42 -32.28 3.47
C GLN A 479 -11.19 -31.42 2.45
N ILE A 480 -10.79 -30.16 2.28
CA ILE A 480 -11.40 -29.28 1.29
C ILE A 480 -11.07 -29.80 -0.13
N GLN A 481 -12.09 -29.89 -0.99
CA GLN A 481 -11.89 -30.24 -2.39
C GLN A 481 -11.19 -29.11 -3.13
N MET A 482 -10.11 -29.45 -3.85
CA MET A 482 -9.29 -28.51 -4.59
C MET A 482 -9.47 -28.71 -6.11
N ILE A 483 -9.58 -27.61 -6.86
CA ILE A 483 -9.36 -27.59 -8.30
C ILE A 483 -7.85 -27.43 -8.52
N THR A 484 -7.30 -28.22 -9.44
CA THR A 484 -5.88 -28.17 -9.79
C THR A 484 -5.72 -27.90 -11.27
N ALA A 485 -4.91 -26.89 -11.61
CA ALA A 485 -4.45 -26.62 -12.97
C ALA A 485 -2.93 -26.82 -13.04
N GLN A 486 -2.43 -27.32 -14.17
CA GLN A 486 -1.00 -27.59 -14.34
C GLN A 486 -0.48 -26.96 -15.63
N VAL A 487 0.71 -26.37 -15.55
CA VAL A 487 1.49 -25.86 -16.66
C VAL A 487 2.71 -26.76 -16.79
N ILE A 488 2.93 -27.34 -17.97
CA ILE A 488 4.03 -28.28 -18.21
C ILE A 488 4.96 -27.67 -19.25
N TYR A 489 6.23 -27.51 -18.87
CA TYR A 489 7.30 -27.11 -19.77
C TYR A 489 8.08 -28.34 -20.24
N ARG A 490 8.34 -28.40 -21.55
CA ARG A 490 9.09 -29.50 -22.19
C ARG A 490 10.42 -29.06 -22.79
N TYR A 491 10.53 -27.80 -23.22
CA TYR A 491 11.74 -27.20 -23.78
C TYR A 491 11.56 -25.66 -23.84
N PRO A 492 12.62 -24.84 -23.68
CA PRO A 492 13.99 -25.18 -23.25
C PRO A 492 14.10 -25.45 -21.75
N ILE A 493 13.02 -25.20 -21.01
CA ILE A 493 12.90 -25.55 -19.60
C ILE A 493 12.01 -26.80 -19.52
N VAL A 494 12.42 -27.76 -18.70
CA VAL A 494 11.65 -28.94 -18.33
C VAL A 494 11.19 -28.75 -16.90
N GLY A 495 9.90 -29.00 -16.64
CA GLY A 495 9.33 -28.90 -15.31
C GLY A 495 7.84 -28.57 -15.37
N LYS A 496 7.25 -28.31 -14.21
CA LYS A 496 5.83 -27.98 -14.15
C LYS A 496 5.51 -26.98 -13.04
N ILE A 497 4.45 -26.20 -13.26
CA ILE A 497 3.89 -25.28 -12.27
C ILE A 497 2.44 -25.70 -12.04
N ILE A 498 2.07 -25.87 -10.78
CA ILE A 498 0.76 -26.35 -10.36
C ILE A 498 0.04 -25.25 -9.60
N PHE A 499 -1.18 -24.95 -10.02
CA PHE A 499 -2.09 -24.03 -9.36
C PHE A 499 -3.17 -24.84 -8.65
N ARG A 500 -3.41 -24.57 -7.37
CA ARG A 500 -4.44 -25.24 -6.57
C ARG A 500 -5.32 -24.20 -5.88
N GLN A 501 -6.63 -24.31 -6.05
CA GLN A 501 -7.61 -23.43 -5.39
C GLN A 501 -8.80 -24.23 -4.86
N PRO A 502 -9.40 -23.87 -3.71
CA PRO A 502 -10.63 -24.50 -3.24
C PRO A 502 -11.77 -24.46 -4.26
N LYS A 503 -12.40 -25.61 -4.54
CA LYS A 503 -13.44 -25.75 -5.58
C LYS A 503 -14.68 -24.89 -5.34
N ASN A 504 -15.09 -24.81 -4.07
CA ASN A 504 -16.34 -24.15 -3.67
C ASN A 504 -16.10 -22.73 -3.13
N ASP A 505 -14.84 -22.27 -3.07
CA ASP A 505 -14.49 -20.94 -2.57
C ASP A 505 -13.40 -20.30 -3.45
N PRO A 506 -13.79 -19.69 -4.59
CA PRO A 506 -12.85 -19.09 -5.54
C PRO A 506 -12.25 -17.76 -5.04
N GLN A 507 -12.68 -17.25 -3.88
CA GLN A 507 -12.09 -16.06 -3.26
C GLN A 507 -10.92 -16.39 -2.34
N MET A 508 -10.76 -17.66 -1.96
CA MET A 508 -9.59 -18.11 -1.21
C MET A 508 -8.33 -18.09 -2.07
N ASP A 509 -7.20 -17.95 -1.40
CA ASP A 509 -5.88 -17.88 -2.00
C ASP A 509 -5.59 -19.10 -2.89
N THR A 510 -5.03 -18.84 -4.07
CA THR A 510 -4.52 -19.89 -4.95
C THR A 510 -3.09 -20.26 -4.53
N THR A 511 -2.86 -21.54 -4.26
CA THR A 511 -1.52 -22.06 -4.00
C THR A 511 -0.82 -22.33 -5.33
N VAL A 512 0.37 -21.76 -5.53
CA VAL A 512 1.23 -22.00 -6.70
C VAL A 512 2.45 -22.81 -6.27
N ILE A 513 2.61 -24.00 -6.85
CA ILE A 513 3.70 -24.92 -6.56
C ILE A 513 4.56 -25.04 -7.82
N ILE A 514 5.83 -24.66 -7.73
CA ILE A 514 6.79 -24.76 -8.82
C ILE A 514 7.63 -26.01 -8.60
N GLU A 515 7.47 -27.00 -9.47
CA GLU A 515 8.19 -28.28 -9.41
C GLU A 515 9.28 -28.34 -10.49
N ASN A 516 10.53 -28.47 -10.03
CA ASN A 516 11.72 -28.81 -10.82
C ASN A 516 11.79 -28.13 -12.20
N LEU A 517 11.97 -26.80 -12.24
CA LEU A 517 12.30 -26.09 -13.49
C LEU A 517 13.80 -26.22 -13.77
N VAL A 518 14.15 -26.98 -14.80
CA VAL A 518 15.54 -27.27 -15.18
C VAL A 518 15.73 -27.02 -16.67
N HIS A 519 16.88 -26.49 -17.08
CA HIS A 519 17.20 -26.38 -18.50
C HIS A 519 17.35 -27.77 -19.13
N ALA A 520 16.69 -27.99 -20.28
CA ALA A 520 16.72 -29.26 -21.02
C ALA A 520 18.16 -29.64 -21.44
N ASP A 521 18.97 -28.64 -21.78
CA ASP A 521 20.38 -28.78 -22.22
C ASP A 521 21.35 -28.92 -21.01
N GLY A 522 20.89 -29.56 -19.93
CA GLY A 522 21.46 -29.53 -18.58
C GLY A 522 23.00 -29.49 -18.48
N ASN A 523 23.48 -28.73 -17.49
CA ASN A 523 24.87 -28.39 -17.13
C ASN A 523 25.61 -27.32 -17.97
N ALA A 524 25.07 -26.85 -19.09
CA ALA A 524 25.74 -25.80 -19.88
C ALA A 524 25.43 -24.35 -19.41
N LEU A 525 24.37 -24.15 -18.64
CA LEU A 525 23.87 -22.84 -18.24
C LEU A 525 23.88 -22.68 -16.72
N ASN A 526 24.26 -21.49 -16.25
CA ASN A 526 24.21 -21.13 -14.84
C ASN A 526 22.76 -20.98 -14.36
N ASN A 527 22.54 -21.21 -13.06
CA ASN A 527 21.27 -20.90 -12.41
C ASN A 527 20.95 -19.41 -12.59
N SER A 528 19.68 -19.13 -12.90
CA SER A 528 19.17 -17.78 -13.07
C SER A 528 17.97 -17.57 -12.15
N GLU A 529 17.81 -16.34 -11.66
CA GLU A 529 16.80 -15.97 -10.67
C GLU A 529 16.01 -14.73 -11.15
N LEU A 530 14.92 -14.39 -10.44
CA LEU A 530 14.10 -13.19 -10.68
C LEU A 530 13.44 -13.13 -12.08
N HIS A 531 13.15 -14.29 -12.66
CA HIS A 531 12.38 -14.37 -13.91
C HIS A 531 10.99 -13.77 -13.75
N ARG A 532 10.63 -12.88 -14.67
CA ARG A 532 9.28 -12.32 -14.75
C ARG A 532 8.34 -13.40 -15.29
N TRP A 533 7.24 -13.62 -14.59
CA TRP A 533 6.15 -14.48 -15.03
C TRP A 533 4.82 -13.76 -14.78
N MET A 534 3.85 -13.99 -15.66
CA MET A 534 2.50 -13.43 -15.53
C MET A 534 1.49 -14.30 -16.28
N ILE A 535 0.22 -14.13 -15.93
CA ILE A 535 -0.91 -14.73 -16.63
C ILE A 535 -1.45 -13.67 -17.59
N HIS A 536 -1.77 -14.05 -18.81
CA HIS A 536 -2.31 -13.16 -19.86
C HIS A 536 -3.76 -13.52 -20.18
N ASP A 537 -4.49 -12.57 -20.79
CA ASP A 537 -5.90 -12.72 -21.13
C ASP A 537 -6.18 -13.82 -22.17
N ASN A 538 -5.28 -13.96 -23.17
CA ASN A 538 -5.49 -14.86 -24.29
C ASN A 538 -4.50 -16.03 -24.30
N PRO A 539 -4.91 -17.20 -24.80
CA PRO A 539 -3.99 -18.31 -25.04
C PRO A 539 -2.94 -17.94 -26.11
N PRO A 540 -1.72 -18.49 -26.02
CA PRO A 540 -0.68 -18.28 -27.03
C PRO A 540 -1.01 -18.99 -28.36
N GLY A 541 -0.40 -18.54 -29.46
CA GLY A 541 -0.46 -19.25 -30.75
C GLY A 541 -1.71 -18.97 -31.60
N LYS A 542 -2.40 -17.84 -31.36
CA LYS A 542 -3.32 -17.29 -32.37
C LYS A 542 -2.57 -16.55 -33.49
N ASP A 543 -1.29 -16.28 -33.28
CA ASP A 543 -0.38 -15.67 -34.23
C ASP A 543 0.42 -16.73 -35.01
N TYR A 544 0.69 -16.46 -36.29
CA TYR A 544 1.59 -17.29 -37.12
C TYR A 544 3.08 -16.97 -36.88
N TYR A 545 3.45 -16.52 -35.67
CA TYR A 545 4.84 -16.18 -35.36
C TYR A 545 5.70 -17.41 -35.05
N ASN A 546 7.02 -17.23 -35.16
CA ASN A 546 8.01 -18.23 -34.77
C ASN A 546 7.97 -18.48 -33.24
N TRP A 547 8.69 -19.51 -32.76
CA TRP A 547 8.69 -19.90 -31.34
C TRP A 547 9.11 -18.77 -30.38
N THR A 548 9.95 -17.83 -30.82
CA THR A 548 10.35 -16.65 -30.02
C THR A 548 9.25 -15.59 -29.88
N GLY A 549 8.27 -15.57 -30.78
CA GLY A 549 7.17 -14.59 -30.81
C GLY A 549 5.79 -15.14 -30.41
N ARG A 550 5.66 -16.42 -30.05
CA ARG A 550 4.34 -17.07 -29.79
C ARG A 550 3.55 -16.50 -28.61
N CYS A 551 4.20 -15.78 -27.71
CA CYS A 551 3.54 -15.12 -26.59
C CYS A 551 3.13 -13.67 -26.92
N LEU A 552 3.32 -13.19 -28.16
CA LEU A 552 2.87 -11.84 -28.55
C LEU A 552 1.35 -11.79 -28.70
N SER A 553 0.69 -12.88 -29.14
CA SER A 553 -0.77 -12.93 -29.25
C SER A 553 -1.52 -13.03 -27.93
N THR A 554 -0.84 -13.17 -26.78
CA THR A 554 -1.51 -13.37 -25.49
C THR A 554 -2.15 -12.07 -24.97
N GLY A 555 -1.79 -10.93 -25.54
CA GLY A 555 -2.31 -9.62 -25.15
C GLY A 555 -1.73 -9.12 -23.83
N GLU A 556 -2.45 -8.22 -23.18
CA GLU A 556 -2.02 -7.62 -21.91
C GLU A 556 -2.05 -8.62 -20.73
N PRO A 557 -1.35 -8.33 -19.63
CA PRO A 557 -1.43 -9.11 -18.41
C PRO A 557 -2.87 -9.14 -17.87
N TYR A 558 -3.32 -10.32 -17.42
CA TYR A 558 -4.66 -10.53 -16.89
C TYR A 558 -4.91 -9.61 -15.69
N ASN A 559 -5.83 -8.65 -15.85
CA ASN A 559 -6.17 -7.64 -14.85
C ASN A 559 -7.68 -7.65 -14.57
N PRO A 560 -8.19 -8.59 -13.75
CA PRO A 560 -9.61 -8.72 -13.49
C PRO A 560 -10.19 -7.50 -12.75
N TYR A 561 -9.35 -6.77 -12.03
CA TYR A 561 -9.74 -5.60 -11.25
C TYR A 561 -9.71 -4.30 -12.03
N LYS A 562 -9.21 -4.31 -13.29
CA LYS A 562 -9.07 -3.13 -14.15
C LYS A 562 -8.36 -1.96 -13.45
N VAL A 563 -7.43 -2.26 -12.54
CA VAL A 563 -6.62 -1.25 -11.85
C VAL A 563 -5.47 -0.88 -12.78
N GLN A 564 -5.38 0.39 -13.21
CA GLN A 564 -4.32 0.91 -14.08
C GLN A 564 -3.14 1.46 -13.27
#